data_AF-A0A8I6SSC7-F1
#
_entry.id   AF-A0A8I6SSC7-F1
#
_cell.length_a   1.000
_cell.length_b   1.000
_cell.length_c   1.000
_cell.angle_alpha   90.00
_cell.angle_beta   90.00
_cell.angle_gamma   90.00
#
_symmetry.space_group_name_H-M   'P 1'
#
loop_
_entity.id
_entity.type
_entity.pdbx_description
1 polymer ?
#
loop_
_entity_poly.entity_id
_entity_poly.type
_entity_poly.pdbx_seq_one_letter_code
_entity_poly.pdbx_strand_id
1 'polypeptide(L)'
;MGVIMPLNSDISSALQLLEHIQVTINQSDDIKLQAQTNDELNLIISLLENPIFRSVVSIQDSLTDLNSQIQQHPSILPVDFDLTPGGDLVLNVPPPIYEADFITTTPSTEIDDQRVPEAKLSQSSSGEANSPPITSPGIDESSLPPITNVPYALEFQKAVEESSQGRDILTVKLFKPEGSSLGFSVVGLRSEEKGELGIFIQEIQTNGIAGRYVNMH
;
A
#
# COMPACT_ATOMS: atom_id res chain seq x y z
N MET A 1 21.77 8.03 18.30
CA MET A 1 21.26 7.23 17.17
C MET A 1 21.93 5.87 17.23
N GLY A 2 21.17 4.81 17.53
CA GLY A 2 21.62 3.46 17.19
C GLY A 2 21.29 3.22 15.74
N VAL A 3 22.27 2.82 14.93
CA VAL A 3 21.97 2.27 13.60
C VAL A 3 21.43 0.87 13.83
N ILE A 4 20.14 0.68 13.57
CA ILE A 4 19.56 -0.67 13.51
C ILE A 4 20.14 -1.29 12.24
N MET A 5 21.02 -2.28 12.40
CA MET A 5 21.51 -3.05 11.25
C MET A 5 20.42 -4.01 10.81
N PRO A 6 20.23 -4.25 9.49
CA PRO A 6 19.31 -5.27 9.01
C PRO A 6 19.68 -6.64 9.56
N LEU A 7 18.70 -7.42 10.00
CA LEU A 7 18.90 -8.74 10.58
C LEU A 7 19.59 -9.70 9.58
N ASN A 8 19.39 -9.50 8.27
CA ASN A 8 20.12 -10.23 7.23
C ASN A 8 21.66 -10.03 7.30
N SER A 9 22.11 -8.81 7.67
CA SER A 9 23.53 -8.47 7.89
C SER A 9 24.08 -9.14 9.15
N ASP A 10 23.28 -9.14 10.22
CA ASP A 10 23.64 -9.80 11.49
C ASP A 10 23.74 -11.32 11.32
N ILE A 11 22.83 -11.95 10.55
CA ILE A 11 22.88 -13.39 10.22
C ILE A 11 24.14 -13.73 9.42
N SER A 12 24.49 -12.90 8.44
CA SER A 12 25.68 -13.12 7.62
C SER A 12 26.97 -12.99 8.45
N SER A 13 26.98 -12.08 9.42
CA SER A 13 28.06 -11.93 10.40
C SER A 13 28.12 -13.09 11.39
N ALA A 14 26.97 -13.58 11.85
CA ALA A 14 26.85 -14.73 12.74
C ALA A 14 27.36 -16.01 12.08
N LEU A 15 27.06 -16.24 10.80
CA LEU A 15 27.56 -17.38 10.04
C LEU A 15 29.09 -17.39 9.96
N GLN A 16 29.71 -16.25 9.62
CA GLN A 16 31.19 -16.14 9.62
C GLN A 16 31.81 -16.42 10.98
N LEU A 17 31.16 -15.96 12.06
CA LEU A 17 31.61 -16.23 13.42
C LEU A 17 31.46 -17.72 13.79
N LEU A 18 30.37 -18.37 13.38
CA LEU A 18 30.12 -19.79 13.61
C LEU A 18 31.10 -20.68 12.85
N GLU A 19 31.42 -20.37 11.59
CA GLU A 19 32.51 -21.04 10.84
C GLU A 19 33.85 -20.93 11.60
N HIS A 20 34.22 -19.72 12.05
CA HIS A 20 35.46 -19.51 12.78
C HIS A 20 35.51 -20.29 14.11
N ILE A 21 34.40 -20.34 14.84
CA ILE A 21 34.27 -21.15 16.07
C ILE A 21 34.37 -22.64 15.74
N GLN A 22 33.72 -23.11 14.68
CA GLN A 22 33.80 -24.51 14.25
C GLN A 22 35.23 -24.92 13.90
N VAL A 23 35.96 -24.10 13.13
CA VAL A 23 37.39 -24.31 12.84
C VAL A 23 38.21 -24.35 14.14
N THR A 24 37.96 -23.43 15.07
CA THR A 24 38.67 -23.36 16.37
C THR A 24 38.43 -24.61 17.22
N ILE A 25 37.19 -25.12 17.27
CA ILE A 25 36.84 -26.34 18.02
C ILE A 25 37.44 -27.58 17.34
N ASN A 26 37.42 -27.66 16.00
CA ASN A 26 38.00 -28.77 15.26
C ASN A 26 39.55 -28.81 15.33
N GLN A 27 40.18 -27.69 15.71
CA GLN A 27 41.61 -27.60 16.04
C GLN A 27 41.92 -27.92 17.52
N SER A 28 40.91 -28.04 18.39
CA SER A 28 41.11 -28.43 19.79
C SER A 28 41.25 -29.95 19.92
N ASP A 29 42.19 -30.44 20.76
CA ASP A 29 42.42 -31.88 20.95
C ASP A 29 41.31 -32.62 21.73
N ASP A 30 40.21 -31.94 22.11
CA ASP A 30 39.11 -32.52 22.89
C ASP A 30 38.02 -33.11 21.99
N ILE A 31 38.17 -34.40 21.69
CA ILE A 31 37.20 -35.21 20.93
C ILE A 31 35.77 -35.16 21.52
N LYS A 32 35.60 -35.00 22.84
CA LYS A 32 34.26 -34.93 23.44
C LYS A 32 33.60 -33.58 23.21
N LEU A 33 34.36 -32.51 23.39
CA LEU A 33 33.92 -31.14 23.07
C LEU A 33 33.58 -31.03 21.58
N GLN A 34 34.44 -31.55 20.70
CA GLN A 34 34.19 -31.59 19.26
C GLN A 34 32.88 -32.29 18.92
N ALA A 35 32.65 -33.50 19.46
CA ALA A 35 31.45 -34.29 19.15
C ALA A 35 30.17 -33.63 19.70
N GLN A 36 30.21 -33.04 20.90
CA GLN A 36 29.04 -32.38 21.47
C GLN A 36 28.69 -31.07 20.75
N THR A 37 29.68 -30.26 20.40
CA THR A 37 29.45 -28.89 19.90
C THR A 37 29.35 -28.81 18.37
N ASN A 38 29.94 -29.73 17.59
CA ASN A 38 29.78 -29.70 16.13
C ASN A 38 28.34 -29.91 15.68
N ASP A 39 27.60 -30.82 16.31
CA ASP A 39 26.21 -31.10 15.95
C ASP A 39 25.32 -29.86 16.19
N GLU A 40 25.53 -29.15 17.30
CA GLU A 40 24.85 -27.89 17.63
C GLU A 40 25.23 -26.75 16.66
N LEU A 41 26.53 -26.60 16.34
CA LEU A 41 26.99 -25.58 15.38
C LEU A 41 26.43 -25.83 13.97
N ASN A 42 26.47 -27.09 13.50
CA ASN A 42 25.92 -27.47 12.20
C ASN A 42 24.40 -27.25 12.14
N LEU A 43 23.67 -27.49 13.23
CA LEU A 43 22.24 -27.17 13.32
C LEU A 43 21.98 -25.66 13.17
N ILE A 44 22.74 -24.83 13.90
CA ILE A 44 22.59 -23.37 13.85
C ILE A 44 22.97 -22.83 12.47
N ILE A 45 24.08 -23.28 11.88
CA ILE A 45 24.49 -22.92 10.51
C ILE A 45 23.38 -23.30 9.52
N SER A 46 22.89 -24.54 9.57
CA SER A 46 21.79 -25.02 8.71
C SER A 46 20.51 -24.19 8.85
N LEU A 47 20.21 -23.69 10.05
CA LEU A 47 19.05 -22.80 10.30
C LEU A 47 19.28 -21.42 9.68
N LEU A 48 20.46 -20.83 9.85
CA LEU A 48 20.81 -19.51 9.32
C LEU A 48 21.02 -19.51 7.79
N GLU A 49 21.38 -20.64 7.20
CA GLU A 49 21.44 -20.85 5.74
C GLU A 49 20.08 -21.19 5.13
N ASN A 50 19.08 -21.58 5.93
CA ASN A 50 17.78 -22.01 5.41
C ASN A 50 17.09 -20.89 4.61
N PRO A 51 16.72 -21.13 3.33
CA PRO A 51 16.15 -20.08 2.48
C PRO A 51 14.78 -19.58 2.97
N ILE A 52 14.00 -20.42 3.66
CA ILE A 52 12.72 -20.03 4.26
C ILE A 52 12.97 -19.14 5.48
N PHE A 53 13.95 -19.48 6.33
CA PHE A 53 14.33 -18.63 7.45
C PHE A 53 14.85 -17.26 6.96
N ARG A 54 15.71 -17.24 5.94
CA ARG A 54 16.19 -16.01 5.29
C ARG A 54 15.06 -15.18 4.68
N SER A 55 14.06 -15.82 4.05
CA SER A 55 12.87 -15.13 3.54
C SER A 55 12.04 -14.50 4.69
N VAL A 56 11.82 -15.22 5.79
CA VAL A 56 11.11 -14.68 6.98
C VAL A 56 11.85 -13.48 7.56
N VAL A 57 13.18 -13.54 7.65
CA VAL A 57 13.98 -12.42 8.16
C VAL A 57 14.02 -11.24 7.18
N SER A 58 14.11 -11.50 5.87
CA SER A 58 13.98 -10.47 4.82
C SER A 58 12.65 -9.72 4.94
N ILE A 59 11.54 -10.45 5.12
CA ILE A 59 10.21 -9.87 5.37
C ILE A 59 10.19 -9.07 6.68
N GLN A 60 10.88 -9.53 7.74
CA GLN A 60 10.95 -8.81 9.01
C GLN A 60 11.71 -7.48 8.89
N ASP A 61 12.84 -7.46 8.17
CA ASP A 61 13.59 -6.23 7.86
C ASP A 61 12.72 -5.29 7.02
N SER A 62 12.11 -5.79 5.92
CA SER A 62 11.21 -5.03 5.06
C SER A 62 9.96 -4.46 5.76
N LEU A 63 9.37 -5.18 6.72
CA LEU A 63 8.27 -4.66 7.55
C LEU A 63 8.75 -3.57 8.52
N THR A 64 9.98 -3.68 9.03
CA THR A 64 10.59 -2.66 9.89
C THR A 64 10.88 -1.38 9.11
N ASP A 65 11.37 -1.52 7.88
CA ASP A 65 11.60 -0.42 6.95
C ASP A 65 10.27 0.23 6.52
N LEU A 66 9.27 -0.56 6.13
CA LEU A 66 7.94 -0.05 5.77
C LEU A 66 7.30 0.71 6.94
N ASN A 67 7.36 0.18 8.16
CA ASN A 67 6.86 0.86 9.36
C ASN A 67 7.60 2.18 9.61
N SER A 68 8.91 2.22 9.37
CA SER A 68 9.72 3.45 9.48
C SER A 68 9.34 4.48 8.40
N GLN A 69 9.07 4.03 7.18
CA GLN A 69 8.64 4.89 6.08
C GLN A 69 7.21 5.40 6.24
N ILE A 70 6.26 4.60 6.75
CA ILE A 70 4.89 5.05 7.06
C ILE A 70 4.89 6.15 8.14
N GLN A 71 5.79 6.07 9.13
CA GLN A 71 5.96 7.13 10.14
C GLN A 71 6.50 8.44 9.54
N GLN A 72 7.35 8.37 8.52
CA GLN A 72 7.88 9.54 7.81
C GLN A 72 6.91 10.07 6.73
N HIS A 73 6.15 9.17 6.11
CA HIS A 73 5.23 9.42 5.01
C HIS A 73 3.86 8.75 5.29
N PRO A 74 3.00 9.35 6.15
CA PRO A 74 1.67 8.82 6.50
C PRO A 74 0.64 8.92 5.35
N SER A 75 1.14 9.06 4.13
CA SER A 75 0.39 9.09 2.87
C SER A 75 0.62 7.86 2.01
N ILE A 76 1.60 6.99 2.36
CA ILE A 76 1.80 5.68 1.72
C ILE A 76 0.52 4.86 1.85
N LEU A 77 -0.04 4.47 0.71
CA LEU A 77 -1.22 3.60 0.61
C LEU A 77 -0.78 2.14 0.39
N PRO A 78 -1.66 1.15 0.64
CA PRO A 78 -1.39 -0.27 0.35
C PRO A 78 -1.11 -0.62 -1.13
N VAL A 79 -1.22 0.34 -2.04
CA VAL A 79 -0.87 0.18 -3.48
C VAL A 79 0.50 0.79 -3.82
N ASP A 80 1.07 1.60 -2.92
CA ASP A 80 2.34 2.30 -3.12
C ASP A 80 3.54 1.46 -2.68
N PHE A 81 3.31 0.25 -2.16
CA PHE A 81 4.36 -0.72 -1.81
C PHE A 81 3.96 -2.15 -2.17
N ASP A 82 4.96 -3.00 -2.40
CA ASP A 82 4.81 -4.44 -2.59
C ASP A 82 6.01 -5.17 -1.94
N LEU A 83 5.87 -6.48 -1.71
CA LEU A 83 6.92 -7.35 -1.20
C LEU A 83 7.31 -8.35 -2.29
N THR A 84 8.59 -8.38 -2.68
CA THR A 84 9.07 -9.39 -3.64
C THR A 84 8.89 -10.80 -3.07
N PRO A 85 8.88 -11.85 -3.91
CA PRO A 85 8.99 -13.24 -3.43
C PRO A 85 10.28 -13.53 -2.63
N GLY A 86 11.29 -12.65 -2.70
CA GLY A 86 12.50 -12.69 -1.87
C GLY A 86 12.34 -12.01 -0.49
N GLY A 87 11.23 -11.32 -0.26
CA GLY A 87 10.94 -10.56 0.96
C GLY A 87 11.40 -9.11 0.92
N ASP A 88 11.90 -8.60 -0.21
CA ASP A 88 12.38 -7.22 -0.33
C ASP A 88 11.20 -6.23 -0.45
N LEU A 89 11.27 -5.10 0.25
CA LEU A 89 10.30 -4.02 0.13
C LEU A 89 10.54 -3.21 -1.16
N VAL A 90 9.54 -3.21 -2.04
CA VAL A 90 9.48 -2.32 -3.22
C VAL A 90 8.51 -1.20 -2.92
N LEU A 91 8.90 0.05 -3.14
CA LEU A 91 7.99 1.19 -3.09
C LEU A 91 7.84 1.84 -4.46
N ASN A 92 6.58 2.03 -4.86
CA ASN A 92 6.16 2.76 -6.04
C ASN A 92 5.66 4.18 -5.68
N VAL A 93 6.22 4.79 -4.63
CA VAL A 93 6.01 6.23 -4.40
C VAL A 93 6.63 7.00 -5.58
N PRO A 94 5.91 7.93 -6.22
CA PRO A 94 6.52 8.84 -7.18
C PRO A 94 7.72 9.54 -6.55
N PRO A 95 8.85 9.69 -7.26
CA PRO A 95 10.00 10.39 -6.70
C PRO A 95 9.56 11.78 -6.24
N PRO A 96 10.00 12.24 -5.06
CA PRO A 96 9.60 13.55 -4.55
C PRO A 96 9.92 14.62 -5.59
N ILE A 97 8.90 15.37 -6.00
CA ILE A 97 9.02 16.44 -6.97
C ILE A 97 9.72 17.62 -6.29
N TYR A 98 11.04 17.51 -6.14
CA TYR A 98 11.92 18.64 -5.91
C TYR A 98 11.99 19.42 -7.23
N GLU A 99 11.04 20.33 -7.45
CA GLU A 99 11.17 21.36 -8.47
C GLU A 99 12.32 22.31 -8.08
N ALA A 100 13.54 21.90 -8.39
CA ALA A 100 14.69 22.77 -8.45
C ALA A 100 14.70 23.44 -9.83
N ASP A 101 14.52 24.76 -9.86
CA ASP A 101 14.52 25.60 -11.07
C ASP A 101 15.78 25.40 -11.93
N PHE A 102 15.75 24.52 -12.94
CA PHE A 102 16.72 24.60 -14.04
C PHE A 102 16.10 24.27 -15.41
N ILE A 103 15.89 25.34 -16.18
CA ILE A 103 15.58 25.32 -17.60
C ILE A 103 16.79 24.73 -18.34
N THR A 104 16.64 23.63 -19.09
CA THR A 104 17.61 23.25 -20.12
C THR A 104 16.92 22.60 -21.33
N THR A 105 16.77 23.43 -22.36
CA THR A 105 16.65 23.13 -23.79
C THR A 105 17.01 21.70 -24.23
N THR A 106 16.06 21.01 -24.87
CA THR A 106 16.33 20.00 -25.90
C THR A 106 16.15 20.63 -27.29
N PRO A 107 17.08 20.40 -28.25
CA PRO A 107 17.01 20.99 -29.58
C PRO A 107 16.17 20.15 -30.56
N SER A 108 15.63 20.83 -31.57
CA SER A 108 14.81 20.28 -32.65
C SER A 108 15.57 19.35 -33.60
N THR A 109 14.88 18.38 -34.19
CA THR A 109 15.19 17.92 -35.57
C THR A 109 13.89 17.46 -36.25
N GLU A 110 13.55 18.10 -37.38
CA GLU A 110 12.34 17.88 -38.18
C GLU A 110 12.56 16.80 -39.25
N ILE A 111 11.63 15.82 -39.39
CA ILE A 111 11.35 14.93 -40.56
C ILE A 111 9.95 14.32 -40.29
N ASP A 112 8.92 14.25 -41.15
CA ASP A 112 8.55 14.91 -42.44
C ASP A 112 7.00 14.76 -42.60
N ASP A 113 6.40 15.28 -43.67
CA ASP A 113 4.96 15.51 -43.88
C ASP A 113 4.06 14.26 -44.16
N GLN A 114 2.77 14.38 -43.79
CA GLN A 114 1.58 13.89 -44.53
C GLN A 114 1.28 12.38 -44.73
N ARG A 115 0.13 11.91 -44.20
CA ARG A 115 -1.12 11.54 -44.95
C ARG A 115 -2.06 10.61 -44.16
N VAL A 116 -3.37 10.91 -44.16
CA VAL A 116 -4.44 10.02 -43.66
C VAL A 116 -4.61 8.80 -44.58
N PRO A 117 -4.95 7.62 -44.01
CA PRO A 117 -6.15 6.94 -44.49
C PRO A 117 -7.03 6.30 -43.40
N GLU A 118 -8.36 6.38 -43.60
CA GLU A 118 -9.36 5.60 -42.88
C GLU A 118 -9.24 4.09 -43.17
N ALA A 119 -9.60 3.24 -42.20
CA ALA A 119 -9.69 1.78 -42.39
C ALA A 119 -10.97 1.18 -41.77
N LYS A 120 -12.09 1.43 -42.45
CA LYS A 120 -13.28 0.57 -42.70
C LYS A 120 -13.71 -0.48 -41.65
N LEU A 121 -15.01 -0.41 -41.34
CA LEU A 121 -15.81 -1.46 -40.68
C LEU A 121 -15.72 -2.81 -41.42
N SER A 122 -15.85 -3.91 -40.67
CA SER A 122 -16.40 -5.18 -41.15
C SER A 122 -17.51 -5.65 -40.20
N GLN A 123 -18.67 -6.01 -40.78
CA GLN A 123 -19.87 -6.41 -40.06
C GLN A 123 -20.01 -7.95 -40.00
N SER A 124 -20.70 -8.46 -38.97
CA SER A 124 -21.49 -9.72 -38.93
C SER A 124 -22.25 -9.73 -37.59
N SER A 125 -23.53 -9.37 -37.50
CA SER A 125 -24.74 -10.19 -37.76
C SER A 125 -24.77 -11.49 -36.93
N SER A 126 -25.82 -11.85 -36.17
CA SER A 126 -27.27 -11.56 -36.29
C SER A 126 -28.01 -11.80 -34.96
N GLY A 127 -29.22 -11.25 -34.73
CA GLY A 127 -30.10 -11.74 -33.64
C GLY A 127 -31.18 -10.80 -33.07
N GLU A 128 -32.30 -10.64 -33.80
CA GLU A 128 -33.64 -10.20 -33.32
C GLU A 128 -33.82 -8.83 -32.62
N ALA A 129 -35.08 -8.40 -32.51
CA ALA A 129 -35.47 -6.99 -32.48
C ALA A 129 -36.36 -6.59 -31.29
N ASN A 130 -36.10 -5.39 -30.73
CA ASN A 130 -37.07 -4.35 -30.34
C ASN A 130 -36.43 -3.30 -29.40
N SER A 131 -36.17 -2.07 -29.89
CA SER A 131 -36.28 -0.78 -29.15
C SER A 131 -35.67 0.40 -29.94
N PRO A 132 -36.12 1.66 -29.73
CA PRO A 132 -35.78 2.83 -30.57
C PRO A 132 -34.39 3.45 -30.28
N PRO A 133 -33.85 4.30 -31.19
CA PRO A 133 -32.46 4.77 -31.13
C PRO A 133 -32.22 5.85 -30.08
N ILE A 134 -31.13 5.69 -29.32
CA ILE A 134 -30.63 6.73 -28.40
C ILE A 134 -29.83 7.74 -29.22
N THR A 135 -30.34 8.97 -29.32
CA THR A 135 -29.60 10.10 -29.91
C THR A 135 -28.67 10.67 -28.84
N SER A 136 -27.37 10.68 -29.10
CA SER A 136 -26.39 11.39 -28.27
C SER A 136 -26.42 12.89 -28.55
N PRO A 137 -26.44 13.73 -27.51
CA PRO A 137 -25.73 15.00 -27.59
C PRO A 137 -24.90 15.29 -26.32
N GLY A 138 -23.77 15.98 -26.50
CA GLY A 138 -23.11 16.77 -25.46
C GLY A 138 -22.28 15.99 -24.43
N ILE A 139 -20.95 16.12 -24.53
CA ILE A 139 -20.06 15.93 -23.38
C ILE A 139 -20.08 17.24 -22.61
N ASP A 140 -20.50 17.22 -21.35
CA ASP A 140 -20.22 18.26 -20.35
C ASP A 140 -19.66 17.58 -19.11
N GLU A 141 -18.36 17.79 -18.86
CA GLU A 141 -17.59 17.13 -17.82
C GLU A 141 -17.77 17.83 -16.47
N SER A 142 -18.96 17.72 -15.88
CA SER A 142 -19.27 18.24 -14.55
C SER A 142 -20.39 17.45 -13.88
N SER A 143 -20.12 16.92 -12.69
CA SER A 143 -21.05 16.11 -11.87
C SER A 143 -21.53 14.80 -12.50
N LEU A 144 -20.64 13.81 -12.63
CA LEU A 144 -21.08 12.42 -12.49
C LEU A 144 -21.57 12.22 -11.05
N PRO A 145 -22.83 11.81 -10.80
CA PRO A 145 -23.22 11.35 -9.47
C PRO A 145 -22.44 10.07 -9.12
N PRO A 146 -22.27 9.73 -7.83
CA PRO A 146 -21.82 8.39 -7.47
C PRO A 146 -22.76 7.36 -8.11
N ILE A 147 -22.27 6.14 -8.38
CA ILE A 147 -23.05 5.06 -8.99
C ILE A 147 -24.10 4.57 -7.97
N THR A 148 -25.18 5.33 -7.83
CA THR A 148 -26.30 5.07 -6.93
C THR A 148 -27.54 4.98 -7.78
N ASN A 149 -28.03 3.75 -7.95
CA ASN A 149 -29.36 3.55 -8.51
C ASN A 149 -30.36 4.25 -7.57
N VAL A 150 -31.35 4.99 -8.10
CA VAL A 150 -32.29 5.82 -7.32
C VAL A 150 -32.78 5.21 -6.00
N PRO A 151 -33.18 3.91 -5.90
CA PRO A 151 -33.54 3.29 -4.62
C PRO A 151 -32.45 3.37 -3.53
N TYR A 152 -31.17 3.21 -3.86
CA TYR A 152 -30.07 3.24 -2.88
C TYR A 152 -29.93 4.61 -2.20
N ALA A 153 -30.13 5.70 -2.94
CA ALA A 153 -30.08 7.05 -2.37
C ALA A 153 -31.20 7.29 -1.34
N LEU A 154 -32.38 6.72 -1.56
CA LEU A 154 -33.50 6.77 -0.62
C LEU A 154 -33.25 5.92 0.64
N GLU A 155 -32.70 4.70 0.47
CA GLU A 155 -32.32 3.84 1.59
C GLU A 155 -31.21 4.45 2.44
N PHE A 156 -30.18 5.05 1.80
CA PHE A 156 -29.12 5.76 2.49
C PHE A 156 -29.66 6.95 3.29
N GLN A 157 -30.50 7.80 2.70
CA GLN A 157 -31.07 8.96 3.38
C GLN A 157 -31.91 8.53 4.60
N LYS A 158 -32.72 7.47 4.45
CA LYS A 158 -33.50 6.90 5.55
C LYS A 158 -32.61 6.33 6.66
N ALA A 159 -31.55 5.59 6.32
CA ALA A 159 -30.62 5.03 7.29
C ALA A 159 -29.86 6.11 8.08
N VAL A 160 -29.48 7.21 7.43
CA VAL A 160 -28.86 8.37 8.08
C VAL A 160 -29.85 9.06 9.04
N GLU A 161 -31.10 9.26 8.63
CA GLU A 161 -32.15 9.83 9.48
C GLU A 161 -32.43 8.96 10.71
N GLU A 162 -32.61 7.65 10.53
CA GLU A 162 -32.82 6.67 11.61
C GLU A 162 -31.62 6.61 12.59
N SER A 163 -30.39 6.65 12.06
CA SER A 163 -29.15 6.67 12.86
C SER A 163 -28.89 8.01 13.57
N SER A 164 -29.44 9.11 13.05
CA SER A 164 -29.29 10.44 13.67
C SER A 164 -29.99 10.52 15.02
N GLN A 165 -31.10 9.78 15.21
CA GLN A 165 -31.98 9.86 16.39
C GLN A 165 -32.42 11.30 16.73
N GLY A 166 -32.60 12.15 15.71
CA GLY A 166 -33.01 13.56 15.89
C GLY A 166 -31.88 14.53 16.25
N ARG A 167 -30.61 14.12 16.09
CA ARG A 167 -29.44 15.01 16.16
C ARG A 167 -29.24 15.73 14.82
N ASP A 168 -28.67 16.93 14.85
CA ASP A 168 -28.31 17.66 13.64
C ASP A 168 -27.31 16.89 12.77
N ILE A 169 -27.58 16.81 11.46
CA ILE A 169 -26.76 16.09 10.48
C ILE A 169 -25.97 17.11 9.67
N LEU A 170 -24.64 17.10 9.79
CA LEU A 170 -23.75 17.92 8.97
C LEU A 170 -23.07 17.06 7.87
N THR A 171 -23.28 17.42 6.62
CA THR A 171 -22.63 16.76 5.47
C THR A 171 -21.31 17.45 5.14
N VAL A 172 -20.19 16.85 5.52
CA VAL A 172 -18.84 17.33 5.17
C VAL A 172 -18.32 16.55 3.96
N LYS A 173 -18.00 17.26 2.87
CA LYS A 173 -17.34 16.68 1.69
C LYS A 173 -15.83 16.89 1.79
N LEU A 174 -15.10 15.81 2.09
CA LEU A 174 -13.64 15.82 2.12
C LEU A 174 -13.09 15.35 0.77
N PHE A 175 -12.16 16.12 0.20
CA PHE A 175 -11.43 15.73 -1.00
C PHE A 175 -10.11 15.06 -0.60
N LYS A 176 -9.84 13.88 -1.17
CA LYS A 176 -8.57 13.16 -1.02
C LYS A 176 -7.68 13.52 -2.23
N PRO A 177 -6.63 14.34 -2.08
CA PRO A 177 -5.64 14.49 -3.14
C PRO A 177 -4.85 13.18 -3.30
N GLU A 178 -4.30 12.97 -4.50
CA GLU A 178 -3.50 11.77 -4.80
C GLU A 178 -2.27 11.70 -3.89
N GLY A 179 -1.90 10.49 -3.44
CA GLY A 179 -0.83 10.31 -2.46
C GLY A 179 -1.09 11.06 -1.14
N SER A 180 -2.31 11.03 -0.61
CA SER A 180 -2.64 11.60 0.72
C SER A 180 -3.78 10.84 1.41
N SER A 181 -3.85 10.93 2.74
CA SER A 181 -4.94 10.32 3.54
C SER A 181 -5.93 11.38 4.03
N LEU A 182 -7.18 10.98 4.29
CA LEU A 182 -8.17 11.89 4.87
C LEU A 182 -7.85 12.27 6.33
N GLY A 183 -6.89 11.61 6.97
CA GLY A 183 -6.44 11.98 8.32
C GLY A 183 -7.44 11.66 9.42
N PHE A 184 -8.18 10.56 9.32
CA PHE A 184 -8.96 10.00 10.42
C PHE A 184 -8.93 8.47 10.39
N SER A 185 -8.99 7.86 11.58
CA SER A 185 -8.98 6.41 11.80
C SER A 185 -10.40 5.92 12.09
N VAL A 186 -10.75 4.71 11.63
CA VAL A 186 -12.10 4.15 11.71
C VAL A 186 -12.08 2.78 12.37
N VAL A 187 -13.02 2.54 13.28
CA VAL A 187 -13.22 1.24 13.96
C VAL A 187 -14.65 0.76 13.80
N GLY A 188 -14.83 -0.54 13.51
CA GLY A 188 -16.12 -1.20 13.64
C GLY A 188 -16.31 -1.67 15.08
N LEU A 189 -17.38 -1.23 15.74
CA LEU A 189 -17.73 -1.73 17.07
C LEU A 189 -18.72 -2.90 16.92
N ARG A 190 -18.41 -4.03 17.60
CA ARG A 190 -19.29 -5.19 17.70
C ARG A 190 -19.39 -5.61 19.16
N SER A 191 -20.60 -5.77 19.66
CA SER A 191 -20.90 -6.28 20.99
C SER A 191 -21.48 -7.69 20.87
N GLU A 192 -21.07 -8.60 21.75
CA GLU A 192 -21.60 -9.97 21.77
C GLU A 192 -23.08 -10.02 22.15
N GLU A 193 -23.57 -9.08 22.97
CA GLU A 193 -24.98 -8.99 23.37
C GLU A 193 -25.86 -8.19 22.38
N LYS A 194 -25.29 -7.28 21.59
CA LYS A 194 -26.04 -6.33 20.74
C LYS A 194 -25.71 -6.40 19.24
N GLY A 195 -24.81 -7.28 18.83
CA GLY A 195 -24.39 -7.40 17.43
C GLY A 195 -23.49 -6.25 16.98
N GLU A 196 -23.55 -5.91 15.69
CA GLU A 196 -22.77 -4.81 15.11
C GLU A 196 -23.36 -3.47 15.57
N LEU A 197 -22.57 -2.71 16.34
CA LEU A 197 -22.95 -1.41 16.91
C LEU A 197 -22.69 -0.25 15.93
N GLY A 198 -22.09 -0.53 14.77
CA GLY A 198 -21.81 0.44 13.72
C GLY A 198 -20.32 0.80 13.57
N ILE A 199 -20.09 1.82 12.77
CA ILE A 199 -18.76 2.30 12.37
C ILE A 199 -18.51 3.65 13.04
N PHE A 200 -17.36 3.79 13.70
CA PHE A 200 -17.01 4.95 14.51
C PHE A 200 -15.64 5.51 14.12
N ILE A 201 -15.48 6.82 14.23
CA ILE A 201 -14.16 7.47 14.10
C ILE A 201 -13.43 7.30 15.42
N GLN A 202 -12.25 6.70 15.38
CA GLN A 202 -11.40 6.47 16.56
C GLN A 202 -10.51 7.67 16.86
N GLU A 203 -9.95 8.28 15.83
CA GLU A 203 -8.95 9.35 15.94
C GLU A 203 -9.07 10.27 14.72
N ILE A 204 -8.80 11.57 14.91
CA ILE A 204 -8.68 12.55 13.83
C ILE A 204 -7.30 13.21 13.94
N GLN A 205 -6.49 13.05 12.89
CA GLN A 205 -5.17 13.65 12.80
C GLN A 205 -5.30 15.15 12.63
N THR A 206 -4.77 15.94 13.58
CA THR A 206 -4.96 17.40 13.65
C THR A 206 -4.43 18.13 12.41
N ASN A 207 -3.33 17.64 11.84
CA ASN A 207 -2.71 18.16 10.61
C ASN A 207 -3.31 17.52 9.33
N GLY A 208 -4.12 16.47 9.49
CA GLY A 208 -4.79 15.75 8.41
C GLY A 208 -5.89 16.58 7.73
N ILE A 209 -6.51 16.01 6.70
CA ILE A 209 -7.57 16.68 5.94
C ILE A 209 -8.84 16.80 6.79
N ALA A 210 -9.25 15.77 7.52
CA ALA A 210 -10.37 15.87 8.45
C ALA A 210 -10.08 16.85 9.61
N GLY A 211 -8.88 16.80 10.21
CA GLY A 211 -8.53 17.68 11.33
C GLY A 211 -8.59 19.18 11.00
N ARG A 212 -8.09 19.58 9.83
CA ARG A 212 -8.18 20.99 9.39
C ARG A 212 -9.62 21.46 9.10
N TYR A 213 -10.52 20.56 8.70
CA TYR A 213 -11.95 20.90 8.52
C TYR A 213 -12.70 20.94 9.85
N VAL A 214 -12.39 20.03 10.79
CA VAL A 214 -13.00 20.03 12.13
C VAL A 214 -12.63 21.29 12.93
N ASN A 215 -11.39 21.80 12.78
CA ASN A 215 -10.97 23.06 13.40
C ASN A 215 -11.53 24.34 12.74
N MET A 216 -12.42 24.25 11.74
CA MET A 216 -13.04 25.40 11.07
C MET A 216 -14.50 25.66 11.50
N HIS A 217 -15.06 24.89 12.42
CA HIS A 217 -16.41 25.06 13.00
C HIS A 217 -16.38 25.03 14.53
#